data_AF-A0A920BHK6-F1
#
_entry.id   AF-A0A920BHK6-F1
#
_cell.length_a   1.000
_cell.length_b   1.000
_cell.length_c   1.000
_cell.angle_alpha   90.00
_cell.angle_beta   90.00
_cell.angle_gamma   90.00
#
_symmetry.space_group_name_H-M   'P 1'
#
loop_
_entity.id
_entity.type
_entity.pdbx_description
1 polymer ?
#
loop_
_entity_poly.entity_id
_entity_poly.type
_entity_poly.pdbx_seq_one_letter_code
_entity_poly.pdbx_strand_id
1 'polypeptide(L)' 'MKIGIVGGTGPAGRGLALRLASVGYEIEIGSRSSGRAAEIVDELIEEWGDRGYQLKG' A
#
# COMPACT_ATOMS: atom_id res chain seq x y z
N MET A 1 -6.96 8.48 9.79
CA MET A 1 -6.18 9.46 9.00
C MET A 1 -5.66 8.72 7.79
N LYS A 2 -5.84 9.27 6.58
CA LYS A 2 -5.49 8.63 5.32
C LYS A 2 -4.20 9.22 4.75
N ILE A 3 -3.28 8.39 4.28
CA ILE A 3 -1.98 8.81 3.72
C ILE A 3 -1.86 8.28 2.30
N GLY A 4 -1.67 9.19 1.34
CA GLY A 4 -1.39 8.85 -0.06
C GLY A 4 0.13 8.79 -0.31
N ILE A 5 0.59 7.74 -0.99
CA ILE A 5 2.00 7.55 -1.36
C ILE A 5 2.15 7.61 -2.89
N VAL A 6 2.69 8.70 -3.40
CA VAL A 6 3.00 8.83 -4.84
C VAL A 6 4.26 8.03 -5.16
N GLY A 7 4.19 7.14 -6.16
CA GLY A 7 5.27 6.21 -6.45
C GLY A 7 5.30 5.02 -5.49
N GLY A 8 4.17 4.72 -4.84
CA GLY A 8 4.04 3.66 -3.84
C GLY A 8 4.31 2.25 -4.39
N THR A 9 4.33 2.07 -5.71
CA THR A 9 4.57 0.78 -6.37
C THR A 9 6.04 0.36 -6.42
N GLY A 10 6.97 1.27 -6.11
CA GLY A 10 8.41 0.97 -6.01
C GLY A 10 8.81 0.37 -4.66
N PRO A 11 10.03 -0.18 -4.52
CA PRO A 11 10.46 -0.90 -3.31
C PRO A 11 10.34 -0.06 -2.02
N ALA A 12 10.77 1.20 -2.07
CA ALA A 12 10.67 2.10 -0.93
C ALA A 12 9.21 2.47 -0.59
N GLY A 13 8.39 2.67 -1.62
CA GLY A 13 6.97 3.02 -1.48
C GLY A 13 6.17 1.91 -0.81
N ARG A 14 6.41 0.65 -1.22
CA ARG A 14 5.79 -0.54 -0.62
C ARG A 14 6.18 -0.71 0.85
N GLY A 15 7.48 -0.62 1.15
CA GLY A 15 7.97 -0.72 2.54
C GLY A 15 7.40 0.37 3.44
N LEU A 16 7.31 1.61 2.94
CA LEU A 16 6.69 2.72 3.66
C LEU A 16 5.18 2.49 3.87
N ALA A 17 4.47 2.02 2.85
CA ALA A 17 3.04 1.70 2.94
C ALA A 17 2.77 0.68 4.05
N LEU A 18 3.49 -0.45 4.03
CA LEU A 18 3.37 -1.48 5.06
C LEU A 18 3.74 -0.96 6.45
N ARG A 19 4.81 -0.15 6.57
CA ARG A 19 5.24 0.37 7.86
C ARG A 19 4.20 1.30 8.47
N LEU A 20 3.59 2.18 7.67
CA LEU A 20 2.55 3.08 8.14
C LEU A 20 1.23 2.35 8.41
N ALA A 21 0.87 1.37 7.57
CA ALA A 21 -0.29 0.52 7.83
C ALA A 21 -0.14 -0.29 9.13
N SER A 22 1.07 -0.75 9.44
CA SER A 22 1.37 -1.50 10.67
C SER A 22 1.14 -0.71 11.97
N VAL A 23 1.07 0.62 11.89
CA VAL A 23 0.78 1.49 13.04
C VAL A 23 -0.63 2.08 12.98
N GLY A 24 -1.50 1.55 12.11
CA GLY A 24 -2.93 1.86 12.07
C GLY A 24 -3.35 2.97 11.12
N TYR A 25 -2.49 3.42 10.20
CA TYR A 25 -2.89 4.37 9.16
C TYR A 25 -3.54 3.67 7.96
N GLU A 26 -4.50 4.35 7.35
CA GLU A 26 -5.08 3.95 6.06
C GLU A 26 -4.19 4.47 4.93
N ILE A 27 -3.73 3.58 4.05
CA ILE A 27 -2.77 3.91 3.00
C ILE A 27 -3.41 3.81 1.63
N GLU A 28 -3.12 4.80 0.78
CA GLU A 28 -3.46 4.79 -0.65
C GLU A 28 -2.19 4.83 -1.48
N ILE A 29 -1.93 3.75 -2.23
CA ILE A 29 -0.76 3.56 -3.08
C ILE A 29 -1.04 4.23 -4.43
N GLY A 30 -0.37 5.35 -4.68
CA GLY A 30 -0.49 6.08 -5.94
C GLY A 30 0.53 5.61 -6.99
N SER A 31 0.07 5.53 -8.24
CA SER A 31 0.88 5.16 -9.42
C SER A 31 0.46 5.96 -10.64
N ARG A 32 1.36 6.05 -11.64
CA ARG A 32 1.03 6.58 -12.97
C ARG A 32 0.11 5.63 -13.77
N SER A 33 0.03 4.38 -13.36
CA SER A 33 -0.90 3.37 -13.88
C SER A 33 -1.73 2.85 -12.71
N SER A 34 -3.05 3.03 -12.76
CA SER A 34 -3.98 2.56 -11.73
C SER A 34 -3.93 1.04 -11.56
N GLY A 35 -3.84 0.28 -12.67
CA GLY A 35 -3.72 -1.18 -12.63
C GLY A 35 -2.49 -1.63 -11.83
N ARG A 36 -1.36 -0.94 -12.00
CA ARG A 36 -0.13 -1.26 -11.24
C ARG A 36 -0.28 -1.00 -9.75
N ALA A 37 -1.06 -0.01 -9.33
CA ALA A 37 -1.29 0.24 -7.91
C ALA A 37 -2.17 -0.84 -7.29
N ALA A 38 -3.26 -1.23 -7.98
CA ALA A 38 -4.13 -2.33 -7.57
C ALA A 38 -3.36 -3.66 -7.45
N GLU A 39 -2.57 -4.04 -8.47
CA GLU A 39 -1.72 -5.23 -8.45
C GLU A 39 -0.79 -5.27 -7.22
N ILE A 40 -0.15 -4.14 -6.89
CA ILE A 40 0.76 -4.08 -5.75
C ILE A 40 -0.02 -4.21 -4.43
N VAL A 41 -1.23 -3.66 -4.36
CA VAL A 41 -2.07 -3.81 -3.15
C VAL A 41 -2.49 -5.26 -2.97
N ASP A 42 -2.88 -5.94 -4.05
CA ASP A 42 -3.22 -7.36 -4.02
C ASP A 42 -2.02 -8.21 -3.56
N GLU A 43 -0.83 -7.99 -4.12
CA GLU A 43 0.42 -8.64 -3.69
C GLU A 43 0.69 -8.41 -2.18
N LEU A 44 0.53 -7.17 -1.70
CA LEU A 44 0.77 -6.83 -0.30
C LEU A 44 -0.28 -7.42 0.65
N ILE A 45 -1.54 -7.53 0.21
CA ILE A 45 -2.60 -8.18 0.99
C ILE A 45 -2.40 -9.70 1.01
N GLU A 46 -1.96 -10.31 -0.09
CA GLU A 46 -1.65 -11.74 -0.12
C GLU A 46 -0.51 -12.08 0.86
N GLU A 47 0.52 -11.25 0.94
CA GLU A 47 1.68 -11.51 1.80
C GLU A 47 1.49 -11.05 3.27
N TRP A 48 0.71 -9.99 3.52
CA TRP A 48 0.58 -9.35 4.85
C TRP A 48 -0.87 -9.18 5.36
N GLY A 49 -1.87 -9.67 4.63
CA GLY A 49 -3.30 -9.42 4.87
C GLY A 49 -3.83 -9.91 6.22
N ASP A 50 -3.24 -10.96 6.78
CA ASP A 50 -3.59 -11.51 8.10
C ASP A 50 -3.43 -10.50 9.25
N ARG A 51 -2.76 -9.37 8.99
CA ARG A 51 -2.47 -8.32 9.97
C ARG A 51 -3.49 -7.19 9.98
N GLY A 52 -4.53 -7.25 9.14
CA GLY A 52 -5.61 -6.27 9.11
C GLY A 52 -5.21 -4.90 8.57
N TYR A 53 -4.20 -4.83 7.71
CA TYR A 53 -3.73 -3.57 7.12
C TYR A 53 -4.75 -2.99 6.14
N GLN A 54 -4.99 -1.69 6.23
CA GLN A 54 -5.89 -0.98 5.30
C GLN A 54 -5.10 -0.35 4.15
N LEU A 55 -5.02 -1.07 3.04
CA LEU A 55 -4.33 -0.67 1.82
C LEU A 55 -5.34 -0.50 0.67
N LYS A 56 -5.17 0.55 -0.15
CA LYS A 56 -5.92 0.82 -1.39
C LYS A 56 -4.96 1.29 -2.48
N GLY A 57 -5.27 1.08 -3.75
CA GLY A 57 -4.39 1.39 -4.88
C GLY A 57 -5.17 1.72 -6.13
#